data_AF-A0A7C2GGQ3-F1
#
_entry.id   AF-A0A7C2GGQ3-F1
#
_cell.length_a   1.000
_cell.length_b   1.000
_cell.length_c   1.000
_cell.angle_alpha   90.00
_cell.angle_beta   90.00
_cell.angle_gamma   90.00
#
_symmetry.space_group_name_H-M   'P 1'
#
loop_
_entity.id
_entity.type
_entity.pdbx_description
1 polymer ?
#
loop_
_entity_poly.entity_id
_entity_poly.type
_entity_poly.pdbx_seq_one_letter_code
_entity_poly.pdbx_strand_id
1 'polypeptide(L)' 'MESFFARFKGEGRDPFLEAKSLGELKGVVEERLRYYHESRLPSGLGYRTPKEVMEEALGQNTQDVTREAG' A
#
# COMPACT_ATOMS: atom_id res chain seq x y z
N MET A 1 3.85 -4.96 -11.05
CA MET A 1 2.45 -4.56 -10.83
C MET A 1 1.52 -5.77 -10.83
N GLU A 2 1.54 -6.62 -11.86
CA GLU A 2 0.73 -7.86 -11.92
C GLU A 2 0.88 -8.80 -10.71
N SER A 3 2.11 -9.00 -10.22
CA SER A 3 2.41 -9.86 -9.07
C SER A 3 1.74 -9.40 -7.77
N PHE A 4 1.60 -8.07 -7.58
CA PHE A 4 0.89 -7.51 -6.44
C PHE A 4 -0.59 -7.86 -6.52
N PHE A 5 -1.23 -7.59 -7.67
CA PHE A 5 -2.67 -7.81 -7.83
C PHE A 5 -3.05 -9.29 -7.74
N ALA A 6 -2.23 -10.19 -8.29
CA ALA A 6 -2.43 -11.62 -8.15
C ALA A 6 -2.39 -12.05 -6.68
N ARG A 7 -1.39 -11.60 -5.92
CA ARG A 7 -1.24 -11.90 -4.50
C ARG A 7 -2.35 -11.28 -3.65
N PHE A 8 -2.70 -10.02 -3.91
CA PHE A 8 -3.76 -9.30 -3.21
C PHE A 8 -5.11 -10.02 -3.35
N LYS A 9 -5.44 -10.45 -4.58
CA LYS A 9 -6.64 -11.23 -4.90
C LYS A 9 -6.60 -12.63 -4.29
N GLY A 10 -5.45 -13.31 -4.35
CA GLY A 10 -5.27 -14.64 -3.77
C GLY A 10 -5.44 -14.64 -2.24
N GLU A 11 -4.73 -13.76 -1.54
CA GLU A 11 -4.80 -13.66 -0.07
C GLU A 11 -6.13 -13.08 0.44
N GLY A 12 -6.90 -12.41 -0.43
CA GLY A 12 -8.18 -11.79 -0.09
C GLY A 12 -9.38 -12.57 -0.56
N ARG A 13 -9.16 -13.71 -1.20
CA ARG A 13 -10.21 -14.46 -1.92
C ARG A 13 -11.42 -14.72 -1.05
N ASP A 14 -11.22 -15.30 0.12
CA ASP A 14 -12.32 -15.70 0.99
C ASP A 14 -13.10 -14.50 1.54
N PRO A 15 -12.47 -13.47 2.17
CA PRO A 15 -13.22 -12.30 2.63
C PRO A 15 -13.84 -11.47 1.49
N PHE A 16 -13.31 -11.53 0.26
CA PHE A 16 -13.97 -10.92 -0.91
C PHE A 16 -15.23 -11.67 -1.34
N LEU A 17 -15.24 -13.00 -1.21
CA LEU A 17 -16.40 -13.83 -1.56
C LEU A 17 -17.47 -13.84 -0.45
N GLU A 18 -17.08 -13.58 0.80
CA GLU A 18 -17.99 -13.48 1.94
C GLU A 18 -18.77 -12.16 1.99
N ALA A 19 -18.30 -11.12 1.32
CA ALA A 19 -19.00 -9.84 1.22
C ALA A 19 -20.36 -10.01 0.50
N LYS A 20 -21.44 -9.57 1.15
CA LYS A 20 -22.83 -9.72 0.67
C LYS A 20 -23.29 -8.53 -0.16
N SER A 21 -22.49 -7.48 -0.21
CA SER A 21 -22.77 -6.28 -1.02
C SER A 21 -21.50 -5.65 -1.56
N LEU A 22 -21.65 -4.80 -2.58
CA LEU A 22 -20.55 -4.00 -3.09
C LEU A 22 -19.97 -3.06 -2.01
N GLY A 23 -20.79 -2.57 -1.09
CA GLY A 23 -20.35 -1.72 0.02
C GLY A 23 -19.43 -2.48 0.97
N GLU A 24 -19.82 -3.70 1.35
CA GLU A 24 -18.98 -4.58 2.18
C GLU A 24 -17.68 -4.96 1.45
N LEU A 25 -17.75 -5.31 0.17
CA LEU A 25 -16.57 -5.63 -0.62
C LEU A 25 -15.58 -4.46 -0.68
N LYS A 26 -16.08 -3.23 -0.86
CA LYS A 26 -15.24 -2.02 -0.82
C LYS A 26 -14.54 -1.88 0.54
N GLY A 27 -15.27 -2.04 1.64
CA GLY A 27 -14.69 -1.99 2.99
C GLY A 27 -13.58 -3.03 3.19
N VAL A 28 -13.81 -4.27 2.78
CA VAL A 28 -12.80 -5.35 2.85
C VAL A 28 -11.58 -5.01 1.99
N VAL A 29 -11.77 -4.49 0.79
CA VAL A 29 -10.66 -4.07 -0.09
C VAL A 29 -9.86 -2.92 0.54
N GLU A 30 -10.53 -1.92 1.11
CA GLU A 30 -9.90 -0.78 1.78
C GLU A 30 -9.06 -1.21 2.99
N GLU A 31 -9.60 -2.06 3.86
CA GLU A 31 -8.87 -2.58 5.02
C GLU A 31 -7.62 -3.34 4.59
N ARG A 32 -7.75 -4.20 3.58
CA ARG A 32 -6.61 -4.97 3.07
C ARG A 32 -5.56 -4.09 2.41
N LEU A 33 -5.96 -3.08 1.65
CA LEU A 33 -5.02 -2.11 1.07
C LEU A 33 -4.28 -1.35 2.18
N ARG A 34 -4.98 -0.97 3.25
CA ARG A 34 -4.36 -0.34 4.42
C ARG A 34 -3.29 -1.23 5.04
N TYR A 35 -3.57 -2.52 5.26
CA TYR A 35 -2.56 -3.46 5.73
C TYR A 35 -1.30 -3.49 4.83
N TYR A 36 -1.50 -3.55 3.51
CA TYR A 36 -0.40 -3.58 2.55
C TYR A 36 0.42 -2.29 2.54
N HIS A 37 -0.20 -1.13 2.77
CA HIS A 37 0.47 0.17 2.76
C HIS A 37 1.12 0.54 4.08
N GLU A 38 0.49 0.19 5.21
CA GLU A 38 0.82 0.76 6.53
C GLU A 38 1.37 -0.24 7.54
N SER A 39 1.30 -1.54 7.27
CA SER A 39 1.66 -2.56 8.28
C SER A 39 2.54 -3.67 7.74
N ARG A 40 2.41 -4.00 6.46
CA ARG A 40 3.21 -5.06 5.85
C ARG A 40 4.66 -4.63 5.68
N LEU A 41 5.59 -5.47 6.14
CA LEU A 41 7.03 -5.25 6.06
C LEU A 41 7.67 -6.18 5.01
N PRO A 42 7.63 -5.82 3.71
CA PRO A 42 8.28 -6.61 2.68
C PRO A 42 9.80 -6.49 2.78
N SER A 43 10.50 -7.62 2.63
CA SER A 43 11.97 -7.66 2.57
C SER A 43 12.54 -6.78 1.45
N GLY A 44 11.81 -6.65 0.33
CA GLY A 44 12.19 -5.78 -0.79
C GLY A 44 12.21 -4.27 -0.47
N LEU A 45 11.59 -3.84 0.62
CA LEU A 45 11.66 -2.45 1.12
C LEU A 45 12.55 -2.32 2.36
N GLY A 46 13.35 -3.34 2.67
CA GLY A 46 14.20 -3.35 3.86
C GLY A 46 13.40 -3.45 5.17
N TYR A 47 12.29 -4.20 5.15
CA TYR A 47 11.37 -4.32 6.30
C TYR A 47 10.76 -2.98 6.74
N ARG A 48 10.53 -2.09 5.77
CA ARG A 48 9.75 -0.86 5.93
C ARG A 48 8.45 -0.97 5.17
N THR A 49 7.43 -0.28 5.63
CA THR A 49 6.13 -0.18 4.97
C THR A 49 6.24 0.66 3.69
N PRO A 50 5.39 0.42 2.68
CA PRO A 50 5.31 1.29 1.52
C PRO A 50 5.07 2.76 1.89
N LYS A 51 4.26 3.03 2.92
CA LYS A 51 4.00 4.39 3.39
C LYS A 51 5.27 5.10 3.86
N GLU A 52 6.08 4.47 4.72
CA GLU A 52 7.34 5.04 5.20
C GLU A 52 8.30 5.37 4.04
N VAL A 53 8.41 4.47 3.07
CA VAL A 53 9.28 4.68 1.90
C VAL A 53 8.76 5.84 1.03
N MET A 54 7.45 5.95 0.85
CA MET A 54 6.85 7.05 0.09
C MET A 54 6.99 8.38 0.81
N GLU A 55 6.78 8.43 2.12
CA GLU A 55 6.97 9.64 2.93
C GLU A 55 8.42 10.13 2.89
N GLU A 56 9.40 9.22 2.96
CA GLU A 56 10.83 9.55 2.78
C GLU A 56 11.10 10.14 1.38
N ALA A 57 10.63 9.47 0.33
CA ALA A 57 10.84 9.92 -1.05
C ALA A 57 10.18 11.28 -1.36
N LEU A 58 8.98 11.52 -0.81
CA LEU A 58 8.28 12.80 -0.94
C LEU A 58 8.93 13.90 -0.10
N GLY A 59 9.45 13.56 1.08
CA GLY A 59 10.22 14.47 1.93
C GLY A 59 11.52 14.93 1.24
N GLN A 60 12.23 14.02 0.58
CA GLN A 60 13.45 14.32 -0.18
C GLN A 60 13.18 15.27 -1.37
N ASN A 61 12.13 15.02 -2.13
CA ASN A 61 11.71 15.92 -3.23
C ASN A 61 11.45 17.36 -2.75
N THR A 62 11.00 17.55 -1.50
CA THR A 62 10.73 18.89 -0.96
C THR A 62 12.03 19.63 -0.59
N GLN A 63 13.08 18.89 -0.19
CA GLN A 63 14.39 19.47 0.12
C GLN A 63 15.20 19.78 -1.13
N ASP A 64 15.10 18.97 -2.18
CA ASP A 64 15.79 19.22 -3.45
C ASP A 64 15.26 20.48 -4.15
N VAL A 65 13.94 20.72 -4.14
CA VAL A 65 13.34 21.97 -4.66
C VAL A 65 13.84 23.22 -3.92
N THR A 66 14.12 23.11 -2.62
CA THR A 66 14.59 24.25 -1.82
C THR A 66 16.08 24.53 -2.06
N ARG A 67 16.86 23.53 -2.50
CA ARG A 67 18.31 23.66 -2.72
C ARG A 67 18.67 24.24 -4.08
N GLU A 68 17.80 24.09 -5.08
CA GLU A 68 17.98 24.69 -6.43
C GLU A 68 17.52 26.15 -6.52
N ALA A 69 16.85 26.68 -5.49
CA ALA A 69 16.36 28.06 -5.43
C ALA A 69 17.29 29.03 -4.67
N GLY A 70 18.49 28.59 -4.28
CA GLY A 70 19.46 29.34 -3.46
C GLY A 70 20.73 29.72 -4.20
#